data_AF-A0A1S1HFI8-F1
#
_entry.id   AF-A0A1S1HFI8-F1
#
_cell.length_a   1.000
_cell.length_b   1.000
_cell.length_c   1.000
_cell.angle_alpha   90.00
_cell.angle_beta   90.00
_cell.angle_gamma   90.00
#
_symmetry.space_group_name_H-M   'P 1'
#
loop_
_entity.id
_entity.type
_entity.pdbx_description
1 polymer ?
#
loop_
_entity_poly.entity_id
_entity_poly.type
_entity_poly.pdbx_seq_one_letter_code
_entity_poly.pdbx_strand_id
1 'polypeptide(L)'
;MALRDLIPWSRQENRLPATVEPEREAALESHPLLSLHREVNRLFDDVFRGFGVPAFAGLGRTASWPQVELDENDTEIRITAELPGLDEKDIDILVEDGVLTLRGEKRAEVEDKKRGYSERSYGRFERRIGLPRGIERDKAQASFRNGVLTVTLPRSAEANENVRRIPVNAKAA
;
A
#
# COMPACT_ATOMS: atom_id res chain seq x y z
N MET A 1 57.29 14.62 37.94
CA MET A 1 57.65 14.35 39.36
C MET A 1 56.49 13.60 39.98
N ALA A 2 56.77 12.44 40.58
CA ALA A 2 55.81 11.40 40.97
C ALA A 2 55.00 11.74 42.23
N LEU A 3 53.86 11.07 42.42
CA LEU A 3 53.51 10.42 43.69
C LEU A 3 52.35 9.42 43.45
N ARG A 4 52.74 8.18 43.11
CA ARG A 4 52.01 6.99 43.55
C ARG A 4 52.49 6.67 44.97
N ASP A 5 51.64 5.99 45.72
CA ASP A 5 51.84 5.47 47.09
C ASP A 5 51.41 6.42 48.20
N LEU A 6 50.23 6.13 48.76
CA LEU A 6 49.89 6.21 50.19
C LEU A 6 48.45 5.73 50.38
N ILE A 7 48.25 4.43 50.62
CA ILE A 7 47.69 3.90 51.88
C ILE A 7 47.74 2.36 51.84
N PRO A 8 48.27 1.70 52.90
CA PRO A 8 48.53 0.27 52.93
C PRO A 8 47.52 -0.53 53.79
N TRP A 9 47.50 -1.85 53.54
CA TRP A 9 46.99 -2.95 54.40
C TRP A 9 45.47 -3.12 54.51
N SER A 10 44.89 -4.30 54.75
CA SER A 10 45.21 -5.72 54.56
C SER A 10 44.02 -6.48 55.17
N ARG A 11 43.76 -7.72 54.70
CA ARG A 11 42.93 -8.79 55.31
C ARG A 11 41.41 -8.53 55.41
N GLN A 12 40.54 -9.26 54.70
CA GLN A 12 40.28 -10.71 54.66
C GLN A 12 39.63 -11.26 55.94
N GLU A 13 38.35 -11.63 55.85
CA GLU A 13 37.80 -12.90 56.37
C GLU A 13 36.48 -13.21 55.63
N ASN A 14 36.49 -14.12 54.64
CA ASN A 14 36.06 -15.53 54.72
C ASN A 14 34.55 -15.68 55.04
N ARG A 15 33.72 -16.37 54.23
CA ARG A 15 33.75 -17.83 53.98
C ARG A 15 32.98 -18.24 52.68
N LEU A 16 33.71 -18.86 51.73
CA LEU A 16 33.52 -20.15 50.98
C LEU A 16 32.14 -20.61 50.41
N PRO A 17 32.07 -21.62 49.49
CA PRO A 17 32.69 -21.78 48.16
C PRO A 17 31.68 -22.30 47.06
N ALA A 18 32.19 -22.51 45.85
CA ALA A 18 31.54 -22.74 44.54
C ALA A 18 30.44 -23.82 44.38
N THR A 19 29.54 -23.58 43.41
CA THR A 19 28.96 -24.62 42.51
C THR A 19 28.70 -24.03 41.12
N VAL A 20 29.52 -24.48 40.16
CA VAL A 20 29.39 -24.72 38.71
C VAL A 20 28.32 -23.97 37.88
N GLU A 21 28.79 -23.35 36.79
CA GLU A 21 28.14 -22.56 35.72
C GLU A 21 27.12 -23.37 34.87
N PRO A 22 26.27 -22.71 34.04
CA PRO A 22 26.71 -22.50 32.66
C PRO A 22 26.22 -21.18 32.00
N GLU A 23 27.07 -20.70 31.10
CA GLU A 23 26.75 -19.99 29.86
C GLU A 23 25.26 -20.02 29.43
N ARG A 24 24.60 -18.86 29.35
CA ARG A 24 23.48 -18.59 28.41
C ARG A 24 22.99 -17.14 28.37
N GLU A 25 23.88 -16.17 28.56
CA GLU A 25 23.53 -14.75 28.40
C GLU A 25 23.65 -14.24 26.94
N ALA A 26 23.87 -15.14 25.97
CA ALA A 26 23.96 -14.82 24.55
C ALA A 26 22.96 -15.61 23.67
N ALA A 27 21.86 -16.10 24.25
CA ALA A 27 20.81 -16.77 23.49
C ALA A 27 19.52 -15.94 23.53
N LEU A 28 19.52 -14.88 22.71
CA LEU A 28 18.41 -14.45 21.86
C LEU A 28 18.92 -13.21 21.13
N GLU A 29 20.03 -13.41 20.41
CA GLU A 29 20.34 -12.61 19.24
C GLU A 29 19.06 -12.51 18.43
N SER A 30 18.56 -11.29 18.34
CA SER A 30 17.48 -10.86 17.47
C SER A 30 17.70 -11.43 16.08
N HIS A 31 17.12 -12.61 15.81
CA HIS A 31 17.30 -13.29 14.54
C HIS A 31 16.84 -12.36 13.42
N PRO A 32 17.74 -11.85 12.57
CA PRO A 32 17.41 -10.94 11.47
C PRO A 32 16.32 -11.51 10.57
N LEU A 33 16.27 -12.85 10.49
CA LEU A 33 15.31 -13.63 9.73
C LEU A 33 13.89 -13.57 10.31
N LEU A 34 13.73 -13.50 11.64
CA LEU A 34 12.42 -13.34 12.29
C LEU A 34 11.91 -11.89 12.23
N SER A 35 12.81 -10.91 12.13
CA SER A 35 12.49 -9.50 11.85
C SER A 35 11.99 -9.36 10.41
N LEU A 36 12.72 -9.94 9.46
CA LEU A 36 12.36 -10.00 8.05
C LEU A 36 11.00 -10.67 7.86
N HIS A 37 10.75 -11.78 8.54
CA HIS A 37 9.49 -12.50 8.41
C HIS A 37 8.29 -11.68 8.92
N ARG A 38 8.49 -10.89 9.99
CA ARG A 38 7.46 -9.97 10.49
C ARG A 38 7.23 -8.79 9.55
N GLU A 39 8.27 -8.31 8.88
CA GLU A 39 8.20 -7.21 7.92
C GLU A 39 7.52 -7.65 6.60
N VAL A 40 7.79 -8.88 6.14
CA VAL A 40 7.10 -9.53 5.02
C VAL A 40 5.63 -9.78 5.35
N ASN A 41 5.32 -10.27 6.56
CA ASN A 41 3.93 -10.48 6.98
C ASN A 41 3.16 -9.16 7.11
N ARG A 42 3.78 -8.07 7.58
CA ARG A 42 3.15 -6.73 7.57
C ARG A 42 2.92 -6.21 6.15
N LEU A 43 3.86 -6.41 5.23
CA LEU A 43 3.68 -6.03 3.82
C LEU A 43 2.54 -6.83 3.17
N PHE A 44 2.41 -8.11 3.50
CA PHE A 44 1.29 -8.95 3.05
C PHE A 44 -0.05 -8.53 3.68
N ASP A 45 -0.08 -8.20 4.97
CA ASP A 45 -1.29 -7.73 5.65
C ASP A 45 -1.76 -6.37 5.14
N ASP A 46 -0.86 -5.45 4.80
CA ASP A 46 -1.19 -4.15 4.19
C ASP A 46 -1.71 -4.30 2.75
N VAL A 47 -1.25 -5.32 2.00
CA VAL A 47 -1.82 -5.71 0.70
C VAL A 47 -3.25 -6.27 0.84
N PHE A 48 -3.56 -6.94 1.95
CA PHE A 48 -4.84 -7.62 2.14
C PHE A 48 -5.89 -6.83 2.94
N ARG A 49 -5.50 -5.83 3.77
CA ARG A 49 -6.43 -5.10 4.66
C ARG A 49 -6.92 -3.74 4.16
N GLY A 50 -6.36 -3.16 3.11
CA GLY A 50 -6.70 -1.79 2.71
C GLY A 50 -6.88 -1.62 1.21
N PHE A 51 -8.07 -1.97 0.70
CA PHE A 51 -8.51 -1.73 -0.69
C PHE A 51 -7.65 -2.45 -1.73
N GLY A 52 -8.27 -3.08 -2.73
CA GLY A 52 -7.59 -3.89 -3.75
C GLY A 52 -6.67 -3.07 -4.69
N VAL A 53 -5.56 -2.53 -4.19
CA VAL A 53 -4.53 -1.87 -4.97
C VAL A 53 -3.26 -2.69 -4.77
N PRO A 54 -2.71 -3.35 -5.80
CA PRO A 54 -1.51 -4.16 -5.65
C PRO A 54 -0.35 -3.28 -5.15
N ALA A 55 0.42 -3.81 -4.19
CA ALA A 55 1.64 -3.21 -3.66
C ALA A 55 2.79 -3.21 -4.70
N PHE A 56 2.62 -2.39 -5.73
CA PHE A 56 3.70 -1.81 -6.53
C PHE A 56 3.92 -0.33 -6.20
N ALA A 57 3.43 0.15 -5.06
CA ALA A 57 3.67 1.51 -4.56
C ALA A 57 5.10 1.71 -3.96
N GLY A 58 6.10 1.00 -4.51
CA GLY A 58 7.50 1.00 -4.06
C GLY A 58 8.48 1.75 -4.96
N LEU A 59 8.04 2.32 -6.09
CA LEU A 59 8.89 3.16 -6.94
C LEU A 59 8.18 4.51 -7.20
N GLY A 60 8.50 5.52 -6.40
CA GLY A 60 8.11 6.91 -6.63
C GLY A 60 6.75 7.30 -6.04
N ARG A 61 6.77 7.91 -4.86
CA ARG A 61 5.64 8.70 -4.31
C ARG A 61 5.47 10.04 -5.06
N THR A 62 5.53 10.03 -6.39
CA THR A 62 4.88 11.09 -7.16
C THR A 62 3.39 10.84 -7.04
N ALA A 63 2.60 11.83 -6.62
CA ALA A 63 1.15 11.77 -6.68
C ALA A 63 0.77 11.27 -8.08
N SER A 64 0.33 10.02 -8.17
CA SER A 64 0.16 9.37 -9.48
C SER A 64 -1.01 10.06 -10.17
N TRP A 65 -0.76 10.74 -11.27
CA TRP A 65 -1.83 11.22 -12.13
C TRP A 65 -2.25 10.06 -13.06
N PRO A 66 -3.55 9.87 -13.37
CA PRO A 66 -4.70 10.69 -12.98
C PRO A 66 -5.17 10.51 -11.54
N GLN A 67 -5.87 11.52 -11.01
CA GLN A 67 -6.66 11.38 -9.78
C GLN A 67 -7.89 10.52 -10.08
N VAL A 68 -8.23 9.63 -9.15
CA VAL A 68 -9.31 8.66 -9.31
C VAL A 68 -10.17 8.64 -8.05
N GLU A 69 -11.47 8.62 -8.23
CA GLU A 69 -12.49 8.41 -7.21
C GLU A 69 -13.21 7.09 -7.48
N LEU A 70 -13.56 6.36 -6.42
CA LEU A 70 -14.30 5.11 -6.48
C LEU A 70 -15.48 5.19 -5.52
N ASP A 71 -16.68 5.10 -6.08
CA ASP A 71 -17.93 5.00 -5.36
C ASP A 71 -18.51 3.60 -5.52
N GLU A 72 -18.97 3.02 -4.43
CA GLU A 72 -19.57 1.69 -4.39
C GLU A 72 -20.94 1.75 -3.72
N ASN A 73 -21.92 1.10 -4.34
CA ASN A 73 -23.21 0.82 -3.72
C ASN A 73 -23.63 -0.63 -3.99
N ASP A 74 -24.81 -1.02 -3.51
CA ASP A 74 -25.31 -2.40 -3.63
C ASP A 74 -25.57 -2.84 -5.09
N THR A 75 -25.68 -1.89 -6.02
CA THR A 75 -26.06 -2.16 -7.43
C THR A 75 -24.92 -2.01 -8.42
N GLU A 76 -23.95 -1.14 -8.13
CA GLU A 76 -22.89 -0.81 -9.07
C GLU A 76 -21.64 -0.27 -8.36
N ILE A 77 -20.54 -0.28 -9.10
CA ILE A 77 -19.33 0.46 -8.79
C ILE A 77 -19.15 1.53 -9.84
N ARG A 78 -18.85 2.74 -9.40
CA ARG A 78 -18.55 3.88 -10.26
C ARG A 78 -17.12 4.34 -10.01
N ILE A 79 -16.33 4.40 -11.06
CA ILE A 79 -14.96 4.88 -11.03
C ILE A 79 -14.88 6.14 -11.86
N THR A 80 -14.42 7.23 -11.26
CA THR A 80 -14.26 8.52 -11.93
C THR A 80 -12.79 8.90 -11.99
N ALA A 81 -12.28 9.35 -13.14
CA ALA A 81 -10.89 9.74 -13.30
C ALA A 81 -10.76 11.10 -14.01
N GLU A 82 -9.94 11.99 -13.44
CA GLU A 82 -9.65 13.29 -14.02
C GLU A 82 -8.55 13.21 -15.08
N LEU A 83 -8.94 13.38 -16.34
CA LEU A 83 -8.10 13.27 -17.53
C LEU A 83 -8.20 14.51 -18.43
N PRO A 84 -7.96 15.73 -17.90
CA PRO A 84 -8.12 16.95 -18.69
C PRO A 84 -7.09 17.04 -19.82
N GLY A 85 -7.55 17.38 -21.01
CA GLY A 85 -6.72 17.56 -22.21
C GLY A 85 -6.36 16.26 -22.93
N LEU A 86 -7.13 15.19 -22.72
CA LEU A 86 -7.12 13.98 -23.54
C LEU A 86 -8.39 13.92 -24.39
N ASP A 87 -8.31 13.23 -25.52
CA ASP A 87 -9.47 12.75 -26.27
C ASP A 87 -9.80 11.31 -25.87
N GLU A 88 -11.02 10.84 -26.18
CA GLU A 88 -11.47 9.46 -25.91
C GLU A 88 -10.52 8.40 -26.48
N LYS A 89 -9.96 8.67 -27.66
CA LYS A 89 -9.01 7.78 -28.35
C LYS A 89 -7.65 7.63 -27.63
N ASP A 90 -7.34 8.54 -26.72
CA ASP A 90 -6.07 8.54 -25.96
C ASP A 90 -6.19 7.72 -24.66
N ILE A 91 -7.37 7.15 -24.40
CA ILE A 91 -7.73 6.45 -23.17
C ILE A 91 -8.08 4.99 -23.50
N ASP A 92 -7.48 4.07 -22.76
CA ASP A 92 -7.75 2.63 -22.85
C ASP A 92 -8.20 2.09 -21.48
N ILE A 93 -9.25 1.28 -21.48
CA ILE A 93 -9.88 0.74 -20.28
C ILE A 93 -10.10 -0.76 -20.48
N LEU A 94 -9.49 -1.55 -19.61
CA LEU A 94 -9.55 -3.01 -19.64
C LEU A 94 -10.05 -3.54 -18.29
N VAL A 95 -10.91 -4.55 -18.31
CA VAL A 95 -11.33 -5.27 -17.10
C VAL A 95 -10.98 -6.75 -17.25
N GLU A 96 -9.94 -7.19 -16.57
CA GLU A 96 -9.45 -8.57 -16.59
C GLU A 96 -9.12 -9.04 -15.18
N ASP A 97 -9.36 -10.32 -14.88
CA ASP A 97 -8.97 -10.96 -13.61
C ASP A 97 -9.34 -10.20 -12.32
N GLY A 98 -10.48 -9.48 -12.34
CA GLY A 98 -10.95 -8.69 -11.20
C GLY A 98 -10.18 -7.37 -11.01
N VAL A 99 -9.54 -6.86 -12.06
CA VAL A 99 -8.81 -5.59 -12.05
C VAL A 99 -9.29 -4.74 -13.23
N LEU A 100 -9.67 -3.50 -12.94
CA LEU A 100 -9.81 -2.45 -13.96
C LEU A 100 -8.46 -1.79 -14.17
N THR A 101 -8.01 -1.76 -15.41
CA THR A 101 -6.79 -1.07 -15.84
C THR A 101 -7.17 0.12 -16.72
N LEU A 102 -6.81 1.31 -16.28
CA LEU A 102 -6.98 2.57 -17.00
C LEU A 102 -5.60 3.05 -17.49
N ARG A 103 -5.43 3.21 -18.79
CA ARG A 103 -4.19 3.61 -19.45
C ARG A 103 -4.41 4.77 -20.40
N GLY A 104 -3.34 5.49 -20.69
CA GLY A 104 -3.33 6.52 -21.73
C GLY A 104 -2.04 7.32 -21.73
N GLU A 105 -1.98 8.35 -22.57
CA GLU A 105 -0.83 9.23 -22.67
C GLU A 105 -1.25 10.69 -22.87
N LYS A 106 -0.78 11.58 -22.00
CA LYS A 106 -0.99 13.02 -22.12
C LYS A 106 0.25 13.70 -22.66
N ARG A 107 0.22 14.12 -23.91
CA ARG A 107 1.35 14.78 -24.57
C ARG A 107 1.52 16.22 -24.11
N ALA A 108 2.77 16.66 -23.97
CA ALA A 108 3.08 18.07 -23.77
C ALA A 108 3.08 18.78 -25.13
N GLU A 109 2.29 19.84 -25.28
CA GLU A 109 2.15 20.54 -26.57
C GLU A 109 3.39 21.32 -26.99
N VAL A 110 4.33 21.67 -26.09
CA VAL A 110 5.55 22.41 -26.45
C VAL A 110 6.69 22.11 -25.47
N GLU A 111 7.87 21.80 -26.02
CA GLU A 111 9.19 21.86 -25.34
C GLU A 111 9.57 23.35 -25.17
N ASP A 112 8.76 24.08 -24.43
CA ASP A 112 8.90 25.53 -24.31
C ASP A 112 10.02 25.84 -23.32
N LYS A 113 11.24 26.02 -23.83
CA LYS A 113 12.44 26.36 -23.05
C LYS A 113 12.30 27.66 -22.26
N LYS A 114 11.19 28.41 -22.42
CA LYS A 114 10.84 29.61 -21.64
C LYS A 114 9.84 29.38 -20.51
N ARG A 115 9.28 28.16 -20.33
CA ARG A 115 8.38 27.87 -19.20
C ARG A 115 9.17 27.82 -17.90
N GLY A 116 8.77 28.66 -16.94
CA GLY A 116 9.37 28.69 -15.60
C GLY A 116 8.97 27.48 -14.76
N TYR A 117 7.68 27.34 -14.46
CA TYR A 117 7.16 26.28 -13.58
C TYR A 117 5.81 25.74 -14.11
N SER A 118 5.57 24.45 -13.96
CA SER A 118 4.31 23.80 -14.37
C SER A 118 3.91 22.72 -13.38
N GLU A 119 2.66 22.76 -12.93
CA GLU A 119 2.03 21.72 -12.10
C GLU A 119 1.26 20.69 -12.96
N ARG A 120 1.23 20.90 -14.28
CA ARG A 120 0.53 20.01 -15.21
C ARG A 120 1.28 18.68 -15.30
N SER A 121 0.53 17.59 -15.13
CA SER A 121 1.03 16.24 -15.39
C SER A 121 0.99 15.92 -16.89
N TYR A 122 2.04 15.26 -17.38
CA TYR A 122 2.20 14.78 -18.76
C TYR A 122 2.84 13.39 -18.76
N GLY A 123 2.78 12.70 -19.90
CA GLY A 123 3.36 11.39 -20.11
C GLY A 123 2.32 10.27 -20.09
N ARG A 124 2.83 9.04 -20.14
CA ARG A 124 2.02 7.82 -20.06
C ARG A 124 1.58 7.58 -18.62
N PHE A 125 0.33 7.18 -18.44
CA PHE A 125 -0.21 6.77 -17.16
C PHE A 125 -0.81 5.37 -17.23
N GLU A 126 -0.84 4.71 -16.08
CA GLU A 126 -1.53 3.44 -15.86
C GLU A 126 -2.03 3.40 -14.42
N ARG A 127 -3.34 3.20 -14.25
CA ARG A 127 -3.98 2.94 -12.97
C ARG A 127 -4.55 1.54 -12.98
N ARG A 128 -4.29 0.77 -11.93
CA ARG A 128 -4.88 -0.55 -11.70
C ARG A 128 -5.71 -0.50 -10.45
N ILE A 129 -6.98 -0.85 -10.58
CA ILE A 129 -7.99 -0.76 -9.53
C ILE A 129 -8.59 -2.15 -9.37
N GLY A 130 -8.38 -2.79 -8.23
CA GLY A 130 -9.00 -4.06 -7.91
C GLY A 130 -10.50 -3.88 -7.75
N LEU A 131 -11.24 -4.78 -8.37
CA LEU A 131 -12.68 -4.86 -8.30
C LEU A 131 -13.08 -6.00 -7.36
N PRO A 132 -14.16 -5.83 -6.59
CA PRO A 132 -14.74 -6.93 -5.85
C PRO A 132 -15.33 -7.97 -6.81
N ARG A 133 -15.64 -9.15 -6.26
CA ARG A 133 -16.26 -10.22 -7.03
C ARG A 133 -17.70 -9.87 -7.40
N GLY A 134 -18.22 -10.53 -8.43
CA GLY A 134 -19.62 -10.41 -8.83
C GLY A 134 -19.93 -9.13 -9.62
N ILE A 135 -18.99 -8.67 -10.45
CA ILE A 135 -19.20 -7.57 -11.40
C ILE A 135 -19.61 -8.14 -12.77
N GLU A 136 -20.66 -7.59 -13.36
CA GLU A 136 -21.14 -7.94 -14.70
C GLU A 136 -20.35 -7.16 -15.76
N ARG A 137 -19.16 -7.66 -16.09
CA ARG A 137 -18.20 -6.98 -17.00
C ARG A 137 -18.80 -6.67 -18.38
N ASP A 138 -19.64 -7.54 -18.91
CA ASP A 138 -20.27 -7.37 -20.23
C ASP A 138 -21.28 -6.22 -20.28
N LYS A 139 -21.73 -5.75 -19.11
CA LYS A 139 -22.63 -4.59 -18.97
C LYS A 139 -21.91 -3.32 -18.51
N ALA A 140 -20.57 -3.36 -18.45
CA ALA A 140 -19.76 -2.19 -18.13
C ALA A 140 -20.02 -1.07 -19.15
N GLN A 141 -20.07 0.16 -18.65
CA GLN A 141 -20.23 1.36 -19.48
C GLN A 141 -19.15 2.36 -19.12
N ALA A 142 -18.65 3.08 -20.12
CA ALA A 142 -17.72 4.18 -19.93
C ALA A 142 -18.23 5.41 -20.67
N SER A 143 -18.05 6.58 -20.06
CA SER A 143 -18.34 7.87 -20.69
C SER A 143 -17.24 8.85 -20.35
N PHE A 144 -16.89 9.70 -21.31
CA PHE A 144 -15.85 10.71 -21.14
C PHE A 144 -16.39 12.06 -21.54
N ARG A 145 -16.46 13.00 -20.59
CA ARG A 145 -17.03 14.33 -20.84
C ARG A 145 -16.24 15.38 -20.07
N ASN A 146 -15.89 16.47 -20.74
CA ASN A 146 -15.21 17.62 -20.15
C ASN A 146 -13.91 17.25 -19.39
N GLY A 147 -13.15 16.26 -19.89
CA GLY A 147 -11.92 15.81 -19.25
C GLY A 147 -12.13 14.88 -18.06
N VAL A 148 -13.34 14.36 -17.83
CA VAL A 148 -13.64 13.41 -16.76
C VAL A 148 -14.13 12.11 -17.37
N LEU A 149 -13.45 11.01 -17.03
CA LEU A 149 -13.87 9.65 -17.36
C LEU A 149 -14.74 9.12 -16.23
N THR A 150 -15.88 8.52 -16.56
CA THR A 150 -16.73 7.78 -15.63
C THR A 150 -16.95 6.38 -16.17
N VAL A 151 -16.54 5.38 -15.40
CA VAL A 151 -16.77 3.96 -15.67
C VAL A 151 -17.78 3.42 -14.67
N THR A 152 -18.86 2.83 -15.17
CA THR A 152 -19.91 2.20 -14.38
C THR A 152 -19.87 0.69 -14.59
N LEU A 153 -19.77 -0.04 -13.49
CA LEU A 153 -19.63 -1.49 -13.41
C LEU A 153 -20.79 -2.07 -12.60
N PRO A 154 -21.84 -2.61 -13.23
CA PRO A 154 -22.97 -3.20 -12.52
C PRO A 154 -22.55 -4.42 -11.69
N ARG A 155 -23.19 -4.59 -10.54
CA ARG A 155 -23.07 -5.77 -9.68
C ARG A 155 -24.11 -6.82 -10.10
N SER A 156 -23.67 -8.07 -10.09
CA SER A 156 -24.54 -9.23 -10.18
C SER A 156 -25.40 -9.36 -8.93
N ALA A 157 -26.60 -9.93 -9.08
CA ALA A 157 -27.50 -10.19 -7.95
C ALA A 157 -26.84 -11.06 -6.86
N GLU A 158 -25.97 -11.99 -7.27
CA GLU A 158 -25.23 -12.91 -6.38
C GLU A 158 -24.10 -12.22 -5.58
N ALA A 159 -23.67 -11.03 -6.00
CA ALA A 159 -22.60 -10.30 -5.32
C ALA A 159 -23.01 -9.87 -3.90
N ASN A 160 -24.29 -9.54 -3.70
CA ASN A 160 -24.82 -9.03 -2.43
C ASN A 160 -25.06 -10.13 -1.38
N GLU A 161 -25.17 -11.40 -1.80
CA GLU A 161 -25.43 -12.52 -0.88
C GLU A 161 -24.22 -12.84 0.03
N ASN A 162 -23.03 -12.37 -0.35
CA ASN A 162 -21.78 -12.64 0.37
C ASN A 162 -21.45 -11.62 1.47
N VAL A 163 -22.27 -10.59 1.68
CA VAL A 163 -22.05 -9.58 2.71
C VAL A 163 -22.61 -10.06 4.04
N ARG A 164 -21.73 -10.39 5.00
CA ARG A 164 -22.13 -10.77 6.36
C ARG A 164 -21.79 -9.65 7.33
N ARG A 165 -22.81 -9.12 8.02
CA ARG A 165 -22.62 -8.21 9.14
C ARG A 165 -22.08 -9.00 10.33
N ILE A 166 -20.87 -8.67 10.78
CA ILE A 166 -20.30 -9.23 12.00
C ILE A 166 -20.77 -8.37 13.18
N PRO A 167 -21.54 -8.94 14.14
CA PRO A 167 -21.89 -8.21 15.36
C PRO A 167 -20.64 -8.03 16.23
N VAL A 168 -20.41 -6.80 16.70
CA VAL A 168 -19.32 -6.51 17.65
C VAL A 168 -19.83 -6.74 19.07
N ASN A 169 -19.27 -7.74 19.75
CA ASN A 169 -19.63 -8.07 21.14
C ASN A 169 -18.57 -7.52 22.12
N ALA A 170 -19.02 -6.87 23.20
CA ALA A 170 -18.15 -6.18 24.17
C ALA A 170 -17.47 -7.09 25.22
N LYS A 171 -17.43 -8.40 25.03
CA LYS A 171 -16.83 -9.34 25.99
C LYS A 171 -15.73 -10.17 25.33
N ALA A 172 -14.48 -9.89 25.69
CA ALA A 172 -13.41 -10.88 25.61
C ALA A 172 -13.62 -11.90 26.73
N ALA A 173 -13.48 -13.19 26.41
CA ALA A 173 -13.48 -14.28 27.37
C ALA A 173 -12.18 -14.28 28.19
#